data_AF-U5DEQ8-F1
#
_entry.id   AF-U5DEQ8-F1
#
_cell.length_a   1.000
_cell.length_b   1.000
_cell.length_c   1.000
_cell.angle_alpha   90.00
_cell.angle_beta   90.00
_cell.angle_gamma   90.00
#
_symmetry.space_group_name_H-M   'P 1'
#
loop_
_entity.id
_entity.type
_entity.pdbx_description
1 polymer ?
#
loop_
_entity_poly.entity_id
_entity_poly.type
_entity_poly.pdbx_seq_one_letter_code
_entity_poly.pdbx_strand_id
1 'polypeptide(L)'
;MLGRYIGKWFYDKGIPFDAANNPYFPPMVSAIYRVGPEVKPPTTYELCGPILDEEVEEVTKWIEEYKQSWPKTGITLMSDGWLNKVSKKEFLNFLAYSPKGTAFLSSKDVSRTKKDANFYVRLYDQIVEEVGDKHVVQFITDNERACVSAGNKLMDKRKHLVWTSCAAHSIDLTLEEIGEIKILKEALDEARLVSRFIYNHSKILFLFREHSKKKKIIRPVITRFVTDYLAVDFIRESEGALKILFTCEEWLNDRLSKSSIGIKVDDSLK
;
A
#
# COMPACT_ATOMS: atom_id res chain seq x y z
N MET A 1 -26.07 14.29 21.13
CA MET A 1 -26.14 15.21 19.97
C MET A 1 -24.85 15.27 19.17
N LEU A 2 -23.68 15.43 19.80
CA LEU A 2 -22.36 15.49 19.13
C LEU A 2 -22.11 14.37 18.12
N GLY A 3 -22.31 13.10 18.51
CA GLY A 3 -22.10 11.95 17.62
C GLY A 3 -22.93 11.99 16.33
N ARG A 4 -24.11 12.64 16.34
CA ARG A 4 -24.94 12.80 15.13
C ARG A 4 -24.33 13.80 14.15
N TYR A 5 -23.70 14.87 14.64
CA TYR A 5 -23.02 15.86 13.80
C TYR A 5 -21.72 15.30 13.22
N ILE A 6 -20.93 14.61 14.05
CA ILE A 6 -19.74 13.88 13.60
C ILE A 6 -20.12 12.85 12.53
N GLY A 7 -21.15 12.04 12.78
CA GLY A 7 -21.63 11.04 11.81
C GLY A 7 -22.04 11.68 10.48
N LYS A 8 -22.81 12.77 10.50
CA LYS A 8 -23.18 13.51 9.27
C LYS A 8 -21.96 13.97 8.48
N TRP A 9 -20.93 14.48 9.15
CA TRP A 9 -19.69 14.91 8.49
C TRP A 9 -18.92 13.73 7.88
N PHE A 10 -18.80 12.61 8.60
CA PHE A 10 -18.20 11.38 8.06
C PHE A 10 -18.92 10.88 6.81
N TYR A 11 -20.25 10.86 6.82
CA TYR A 11 -21.05 10.38 5.68
C TYR A 11 -20.95 11.32 4.48
N ASP A 12 -21.03 12.65 4.71
CA ASP A 12 -20.96 13.66 3.65
C ASP A 12 -19.60 13.70 2.96
N LYS A 13 -18.50 13.56 3.74
CA LYS A 13 -17.13 13.61 3.22
C LYS A 13 -16.56 12.25 2.84
N GLY A 14 -17.33 11.18 2.99
CA GLY A 14 -16.88 9.82 2.68
C GLY A 14 -15.66 9.39 3.50
N ILE A 15 -15.56 9.86 4.74
CA ILE A 15 -14.44 9.54 5.63
C ILE A 15 -14.58 8.06 6.07
N PRO A 16 -13.54 7.23 5.88
CA PRO A 16 -13.55 5.86 6.38
C PRO A 16 -13.84 5.83 7.88
N PHE A 17 -14.74 4.94 8.34
CA PHE A 17 -15.11 4.88 9.76
C PHE A 17 -13.93 4.55 10.68
N ASP A 18 -12.92 3.87 10.16
CA ASP A 18 -11.68 3.60 10.89
C ASP A 18 -10.90 4.87 11.27
N ALA A 19 -11.15 6.01 10.60
CA ALA A 19 -10.56 7.29 11.00
C ALA A 19 -10.95 7.70 12.43
N ALA A 20 -12.07 7.19 12.97
CA ALA A 20 -12.45 7.41 14.37
C ALA A 20 -11.55 6.67 15.38
N ASN A 21 -10.82 5.63 14.93
CA ASN A 21 -9.84 4.90 15.75
C ASN A 21 -8.45 5.55 15.76
N ASN A 22 -8.27 6.65 15.02
CA ASN A 22 -7.01 7.37 14.98
C ASN A 22 -6.68 7.98 16.37
N PRO A 23 -5.42 7.91 16.84
CA PRO A 23 -5.03 8.41 18.17
C PRO A 23 -5.30 9.90 18.39
N TYR A 24 -5.39 10.70 17.32
CA TYR A 24 -5.70 12.14 17.40
C TYR A 24 -7.20 12.44 17.46
N PHE A 25 -8.07 11.47 17.18
CA PHE A 25 -9.52 11.70 17.15
C PHE A 25 -10.12 11.96 18.54
N PRO A 26 -9.86 11.14 19.60
CA PRO A 26 -10.34 11.47 20.95
C PRO A 26 -9.78 12.78 21.53
N PRO A 27 -8.47 13.09 21.39
CA PRO A 27 -7.91 14.39 21.79
C PRO A 27 -8.58 15.58 21.09
N MET A 28 -8.84 15.50 19.79
CA MET A 28 -9.56 16.55 19.05
C MET A 28 -10.95 16.80 19.66
N VAL A 29 -11.72 15.74 19.92
CA VAL A 29 -13.05 15.86 20.54
C VAL A 29 -12.96 16.45 21.94
N SER A 30 -11.98 16.03 22.74
CA SER A 30 -11.73 16.58 24.08
C SER A 30 -11.33 18.05 24.03
N ALA A 31 -10.52 18.47 23.06
CA ALA A 31 -10.10 19.86 22.89
C ALA A 31 -11.31 20.75 22.56
N ILE A 32 -12.15 20.32 21.61
CA ILE A 32 -13.40 21.02 21.25
C ILE A 32 -14.31 21.18 22.48
N TYR A 33 -14.47 20.11 23.28
CA TYR A 33 -15.28 20.15 24.50
C TYR A 33 -14.72 21.15 25.53
N ARG A 34 -13.40 21.20 25.72
CA ARG A 34 -12.74 22.10 26.68
C ARG A 34 -12.85 23.58 26.30
N VAL A 35 -12.79 23.91 25.00
CA VAL A 35 -12.94 25.29 24.53
C VAL A 35 -14.38 25.79 24.71
N GLY A 36 -15.37 24.91 24.53
CA GLY A 36 -16.77 25.21 24.77
C GLY A 36 -17.49 25.84 23.56
N PRO A 37 -18.66 26.49 23.78
CA PRO A 37 -19.58 26.88 22.71
C PRO A 37 -19.05 27.90 21.70
N GLU A 38 -18.00 28.64 22.04
CA GLU A 38 -17.41 29.68 21.18
C GLU A 38 -16.30 29.14 20.25
N VAL A 39 -16.04 27.83 20.27
CA VAL A 39 -15.05 27.20 19.42
C VAL A 39 -15.36 27.46 17.93
N LYS A 40 -14.42 28.08 17.23
CA LYS A 40 -14.47 28.23 15.78
C LYS A 40 -13.65 27.11 15.15
N PRO A 41 -14.22 26.27 14.27
CA PRO A 41 -13.42 25.30 13.54
C PRO A 41 -12.41 26.04 12.64
N PRO A 42 -11.22 25.47 12.43
CA PRO A 42 -10.24 26.07 11.53
C PRO A 42 -10.81 26.12 10.10
N THR A 43 -10.50 27.20 9.40
CA THR A 43 -10.82 27.38 8.00
C THR A 43 -9.92 26.50 7.11
N THR A 44 -10.33 26.31 5.85
CA THR A 44 -9.50 25.60 4.87
C THR A 44 -8.12 26.23 4.73
N TYR A 45 -8.03 27.57 4.74
CA TYR A 45 -6.76 28.29 4.66
C TYR A 45 -5.88 28.00 5.87
N GLU A 46 -6.43 28.04 7.09
CA GLU A 46 -5.67 27.73 8.31
C GLU A 46 -5.15 26.28 8.29
N LEU A 47 -5.98 25.32 7.87
CA LEU A 47 -5.61 23.91 7.77
C LEU A 47 -4.52 23.64 6.71
N CYS A 48 -4.57 24.30 5.54
CA CYS A 48 -3.60 24.06 4.46
C CYS A 48 -2.39 25.01 4.48
N GLY A 49 -2.37 25.97 5.40
CA GLY A 49 -1.30 26.94 5.58
C GLY A 49 -0.72 26.84 6.97
N PRO A 50 -1.01 27.80 7.88
CA PRO A 50 -0.30 27.95 9.15
C PRO A 50 -0.29 26.68 10.01
N ILE A 51 -1.40 25.94 10.12
CA ILE A 51 -1.44 24.71 10.92
C ILE A 51 -0.55 23.62 10.29
N LEU A 52 -0.58 23.49 8.96
CA LEU A 52 0.30 22.54 8.27
C LEU A 52 1.77 22.94 8.38
N ASP A 53 2.07 24.24 8.31
CA ASP A 53 3.42 24.77 8.47
C ASP A 53 3.97 24.49 9.87
N GLU A 54 3.15 24.64 10.92
CA GLU A 54 3.51 24.29 12.30
C GLU A 54 3.83 22.79 12.45
N GLU A 55 3.00 21.90 11.89
CA GLU A 55 3.24 20.45 11.91
C GLU A 55 4.51 20.08 11.13
N VAL A 56 4.77 20.74 9.99
CA VAL A 56 6.00 20.55 9.22
C VAL A 56 7.21 20.99 10.04
N GLU A 57 7.12 22.10 10.77
CA GLU A 57 8.20 22.58 11.64
C GLU A 57 8.48 21.59 12.78
N GLU A 58 7.43 21.05 13.43
CA GLU A 58 7.57 20.05 14.49
C GLU A 58 8.24 18.76 13.97
N VAL A 59 7.76 18.24 12.83
CA VAL A 59 8.36 17.06 12.19
C VAL A 59 9.80 17.34 11.77
N THR A 60 10.10 18.55 11.28
CA THR A 60 11.47 18.93 10.90
C THR A 60 12.40 18.95 12.11
N LYS A 61 11.96 19.50 13.24
CA LYS A 61 12.71 19.46 14.51
C LYS A 61 12.99 18.03 14.94
N TRP A 62 11.98 17.16 14.89
CA TRP A 62 12.16 15.74 15.19
C TRP A 62 13.16 15.06 14.25
N ILE A 63 13.14 15.38 12.95
CA ILE A 63 14.12 14.86 11.98
C ILE A 63 15.54 15.33 12.32
N GLU A 64 15.74 16.58 12.75
CA GLU A 64 17.05 17.08 13.16
C GLU A 64 17.57 16.38 14.42
N GLU A 65 16.71 16.13 15.41
CA GLU A 65 17.07 15.33 16.60
C GLU A 65 17.36 13.86 16.25
N TYR A 66 16.65 13.32 15.27
CA TYR A 66 16.92 12.00 14.70
C TYR A 66 18.30 11.96 14.04
N LYS A 67 18.65 12.97 13.23
CA LYS A 67 19.95 13.11 12.55
C LYS A 67 21.13 13.17 13.51
N GLN A 68 20.98 13.77 14.69
CA GLN A 68 22.04 13.81 15.70
C GLN A 68 22.50 12.42 16.16
N SER A 69 21.68 11.37 16.00
CA SER A 69 22.05 10.00 16.34
C SER A 69 22.88 9.28 15.28
N TRP A 70 22.85 9.75 14.03
CA TRP A 70 23.49 9.09 12.89
C TRP A 70 24.99 8.88 13.03
N PRO A 71 25.80 9.79 13.61
CA PRO A 71 27.23 9.54 13.82
C PRO A 71 27.52 8.35 14.73
N LYS A 72 26.59 8.00 15.64
CA LYS A 72 26.76 6.92 16.62
C LYS A 72 26.19 5.59 16.11
N THR A 73 25.02 5.62 15.49
CA THR A 73 24.30 4.40 15.08
C THR A 73 24.55 4.01 13.63
N GLY A 74 24.94 4.98 12.79
CA GLY A 74 24.72 4.88 11.35
C GLY A 74 23.23 4.82 11.00
N ILE A 75 22.94 4.74 9.71
CA ILE A 75 21.59 4.56 9.18
C ILE A 75 21.55 3.55 8.04
N THR A 76 20.39 2.96 7.86
CA THR A 76 20.00 2.25 6.65
C THR A 76 19.19 3.18 5.77
N LEU A 77 19.70 3.48 4.58
CA LEU A 77 18.96 4.20 3.56
C LEU A 77 18.09 3.21 2.79
N MET A 78 16.85 3.59 2.48
CA MET A 78 15.90 2.75 1.74
C MET A 78 15.35 3.53 0.56
N SER A 79 15.30 2.91 -0.62
CA SER A 79 14.64 3.45 -1.82
C SER A 79 13.46 2.57 -2.20
N ASP A 80 12.30 3.20 -2.35
CA ASP A 80 11.06 2.55 -2.77
C ASP A 80 10.46 3.24 -4.00
N GLY A 81 10.16 2.45 -5.03
CA GLY A 81 9.61 2.94 -6.29
C GLY A 81 8.10 2.79 -6.37
N TRP A 82 7.40 3.89 -6.61
CA TRP A 82 5.95 3.88 -6.76
C TRP A 82 5.49 4.45 -8.11
N LEU A 83 4.77 3.63 -8.89
CA LEU A 83 4.08 4.03 -10.11
C LEU A 83 2.58 4.19 -9.83
N ASN A 84 2.09 5.41 -10.00
CA ASN A 84 0.67 5.66 -10.10
C ASN A 84 0.17 5.26 -11.49
N LYS A 85 -0.56 4.14 -11.57
CA LYS A 85 -1.08 3.60 -12.84
C LYS A 85 -2.08 4.54 -13.55
N VAL A 86 -2.77 5.41 -12.81
CA VAL A 86 -3.79 6.33 -13.33
C VAL A 86 -3.15 7.59 -13.89
N SER A 87 -2.37 8.30 -13.08
CA SER A 87 -1.70 9.53 -13.52
C SER A 87 -0.43 9.29 -14.33
N LYS A 88 0.03 8.04 -14.41
CA LYS A 88 1.31 7.63 -15.00
C LYS A 88 2.52 8.34 -14.37
N LYS A 89 2.35 8.87 -13.15
CA LYS A 89 3.45 9.46 -12.39
C LYS A 89 4.23 8.39 -11.66
N GLU A 90 5.53 8.53 -11.66
CA GLU A 90 6.47 7.64 -10.99
C GLU A 90 7.31 8.43 -10.00
N PHE A 91 7.43 7.89 -8.80
CA PHE A 91 8.16 8.50 -7.71
C PHE A 91 9.16 7.51 -7.14
N LEU A 92 10.34 8.01 -6.77
CA LEU A 92 11.29 7.30 -5.92
C LEU A 92 11.30 7.97 -4.56
N ASN A 93 10.88 7.23 -3.55
CA ASN A 93 10.89 7.66 -2.16
C ASN A 93 12.18 7.21 -1.50
N PHE A 94 12.74 8.07 -0.65
CA PHE A 94 13.92 7.80 0.15
C PHE A 94 13.59 7.91 1.62
N LEU A 95 13.93 6.87 2.37
CA LEU A 95 13.72 6.80 3.81
C LEU A 95 15.03 6.47 4.52
N ALA A 96 15.23 7.02 5.69
CA ALA A 96 16.33 6.67 6.58
C ALA A 96 15.78 5.89 7.78
N TYR A 97 16.37 4.72 8.05
CA TYR A 97 16.10 3.94 9.24
C TYR A 97 17.30 3.95 10.20
N SER A 98 17.02 4.08 11.49
CA SER A 98 17.97 3.89 12.58
C SER A 98 17.23 3.24 13.77
N PRO A 99 17.93 2.84 14.85
CA PRO A 99 17.28 2.34 16.06
C PRO A 99 16.27 3.32 16.70
N LYS A 100 16.32 4.61 16.38
CA LYS A 100 15.32 5.60 16.83
C LYS A 100 14.03 5.58 16.02
N GLY A 101 13.99 4.91 14.87
CA GLY A 101 12.83 4.82 13.99
C GLY A 101 13.16 5.10 12.52
N THR A 102 12.12 5.36 11.74
CA THR A 102 12.21 5.65 10.31
C THR A 102 11.80 7.08 10.03
N ALA A 103 12.60 7.81 9.26
CA ALA A 103 12.28 9.14 8.78
C ALA A 103 12.14 9.13 7.25
N PHE A 104 11.12 9.79 6.74
CA PHE A 104 11.02 10.11 5.32
C PHE A 104 12.00 11.24 4.99
N LEU A 105 12.85 11.07 3.98
CA LEU A 105 13.84 12.07 3.59
C LEU A 105 13.34 12.91 2.41
N SER A 106 12.93 12.24 1.32
CA SER A 106 12.46 12.92 0.13
C SER A 106 11.71 11.97 -0.81
N SER A 107 10.94 12.56 -1.73
CA SER A 107 10.37 11.88 -2.89
C SER A 107 10.82 12.61 -4.14
N LYS A 108 11.28 11.88 -5.15
CA LYS A 108 11.72 12.43 -6.43
C LYS A 108 10.77 11.95 -7.53
N ASP A 109 10.17 12.88 -8.27
CA ASP A 109 9.40 12.56 -9.47
C ASP A 109 10.36 12.16 -10.60
N VAL A 110 10.21 10.94 -11.10
CA VAL A 110 11.05 10.33 -12.15
C VAL A 110 10.26 10.00 -13.41
N SER A 111 9.02 10.46 -13.51
CA SER A 111 8.05 10.08 -14.55
C SER A 111 8.54 10.32 -15.98
N ARG A 112 9.42 11.31 -16.19
CA ARG A 112 9.94 11.73 -17.51
C ARG A 112 11.38 11.30 -17.75
N THR A 113 11.94 10.49 -16.86
CA THR A 113 13.35 10.12 -16.91
C THR A 113 13.49 8.65 -17.29
N LYS A 114 14.42 8.36 -18.21
CA LYS A 114 14.78 6.98 -18.50
C LYS A 114 15.54 6.40 -17.30
N LYS A 115 14.91 5.44 -16.63
CA LYS A 115 15.42 4.75 -15.44
C LYS A 115 16.43 3.66 -15.80
N ASP A 116 17.52 4.04 -16.46
CA ASP A 116 18.63 3.11 -16.71
C ASP A 116 19.55 2.98 -15.48
N ALA A 117 20.49 2.03 -15.52
CA ALA A 117 21.41 1.82 -14.41
C ALA A 117 22.24 3.07 -14.07
N ASN A 118 22.58 3.92 -15.06
CA ASN A 118 23.37 5.13 -14.82
C ASN A 118 22.54 6.22 -14.13
N PHE A 119 21.24 6.30 -14.42
CA PHE A 119 20.32 7.16 -13.69
C PHE A 119 20.30 6.80 -12.20
N TYR A 120 20.06 5.53 -11.86
CA TYR A 120 20.02 5.09 -10.46
C TYR A 120 21.37 5.26 -9.76
N VAL A 121 22.50 4.98 -10.43
CA VAL A 121 23.84 5.23 -9.85
C VAL A 121 23.98 6.70 -9.45
N ARG A 122 23.67 7.64 -10.35
CA ARG A 122 23.80 9.08 -10.04
C ARG A 122 22.86 9.50 -8.92
N LEU A 123 21.61 9.02 -8.95
CA LEU A 123 20.62 9.37 -7.94
C LEU A 123 21.00 8.83 -6.57
N TYR A 124 21.40 7.56 -6.47
CA TYR A 124 21.82 6.94 -5.22
C TYR A 124 23.10 7.57 -4.68
N ASP A 125 24.04 7.90 -5.56
CA ASP A 125 25.24 8.64 -5.20
C ASP A 125 24.87 10.00 -4.58
N GLN A 126 24.00 10.75 -5.24
CA GLN A 126 23.53 12.05 -4.76
C GLN A 126 22.84 11.95 -3.40
N ILE A 127 21.93 10.99 -3.19
CA ILE A 127 21.22 10.86 -1.91
C ILE A 127 22.18 10.46 -0.78
N VAL A 128 23.17 9.61 -1.04
CA VAL A 128 24.19 9.27 -0.03
C VAL A 128 25.04 10.48 0.34
N GLU A 129 25.40 11.33 -0.64
CA GLU A 129 26.09 12.59 -0.35
C GLU A 129 25.20 13.59 0.43
N GLU A 130 23.92 13.73 0.06
CA GLU A 130 22.96 14.60 0.75
C GLU A 130 22.78 14.20 2.24
N VAL A 131 22.78 12.90 2.52
CA VAL A 131 22.68 12.34 3.88
C VAL A 131 24.02 12.43 4.63
N GLY A 132 25.13 12.37 3.90
CA GLY A 132 26.48 12.27 4.43
C GLY A 132 26.97 10.83 4.44
N ASP A 133 27.92 10.53 3.54
CA ASP A 133 28.47 9.20 3.27
C ASP A 133 28.89 8.41 4.53
N LYS A 134 29.53 9.10 5.48
CA LYS A 134 29.99 8.51 6.75
C LYS A 134 28.87 7.97 7.66
N HIS A 135 27.62 8.37 7.41
CA HIS A 135 26.47 7.96 8.21
C HIS A 135 25.76 6.74 7.63
N VAL A 136 25.94 6.45 6.34
CA VAL A 136 25.21 5.39 5.66
C VAL A 136 25.97 4.08 5.78
N VAL A 137 25.41 3.12 6.52
CA VAL A 137 26.00 1.77 6.67
C VAL A 137 25.39 0.78 5.70
N GLN A 138 24.11 0.97 5.36
CA GLN A 138 23.36 0.07 4.48
C GLN A 138 22.49 0.87 3.52
N PHE A 139 22.34 0.36 2.29
CA PHE A 139 21.34 0.85 1.34
C PHE A 139 20.47 -0.30 0.83
N ILE A 140 19.18 -0.25 1.12
CA ILE A 140 18.15 -1.16 0.62
C ILE A 140 17.44 -0.55 -0.60
N THR A 141 17.32 -1.33 -1.68
CA THR A 141 16.55 -0.94 -2.87
C THR A 141 15.68 -2.09 -3.35
N ASP A 142 14.74 -1.83 -4.26
CA ASP A 142 14.05 -2.88 -5.01
C ASP A 142 15.01 -3.78 -5.80
N ASN A 143 14.52 -4.96 -6.18
CA ASN A 143 15.30 -6.00 -6.86
C ASN A 143 15.35 -5.83 -8.39
N GLU A 144 14.90 -4.69 -8.91
CA GLU A 144 15.01 -4.39 -10.34
C GLU A 144 16.48 -4.40 -10.78
N ARG A 145 16.79 -4.99 -11.95
CA ARG A 145 18.17 -5.16 -12.44
C ARG A 145 18.99 -3.87 -12.41
N ALA A 146 18.35 -2.73 -12.73
CA ALA A 146 18.99 -1.43 -12.72
C ALA A 146 19.37 -0.97 -11.30
N CYS A 147 18.51 -1.21 -10.30
CA CYS A 147 18.77 -0.95 -8.88
C CYS A 147 19.90 -1.86 -8.35
N VAL A 148 19.88 -3.15 -8.67
CA VAL A 148 20.95 -4.10 -8.31
C VAL A 148 22.30 -3.66 -8.87
N SER A 149 22.34 -3.28 -10.15
CA SER A 149 23.57 -2.76 -10.78
C SER A 149 24.05 -1.47 -10.11
N ALA A 150 23.14 -0.57 -9.76
CA ALA A 150 23.46 0.68 -9.10
C ALA A 150 23.98 0.46 -7.67
N GLY A 151 23.34 -0.43 -6.91
CA GLY A 151 23.76 -0.83 -5.57
C GLY A 151 25.17 -1.42 -5.54
N ASN A 152 25.48 -2.34 -6.47
CA ASN A 152 26.83 -2.90 -6.59
C ASN A 152 27.88 -1.82 -6.90
N LYS A 153 27.61 -0.93 -7.86
CA LYS A 153 28.51 0.20 -8.18
C LYS A 153 28.69 1.15 -6.98
N LEU A 154 27.66 1.30 -6.15
CA LEU A 154 27.73 2.11 -4.96
C LEU A 154 28.67 1.49 -3.91
N MET A 155 28.59 0.18 -3.68
CA MET A 155 29.54 -0.56 -2.83
C MET A 155 30.97 -0.53 -3.40
N ASP A 156 31.12 -0.54 -4.72
CA ASP A 156 32.44 -0.39 -5.35
C ASP A 156 33.09 0.95 -5.04
N LYS A 157 32.30 2.03 -5.08
CA LYS A 157 32.74 3.40 -4.75
C LYS A 157 32.93 3.58 -3.23
N ARG A 158 32.10 2.94 -2.40
CA ARG A 158 32.05 3.10 -0.94
C ARG A 158 32.20 1.77 -0.22
N LYS A 159 33.43 1.41 0.14
CA LYS A 159 33.75 0.09 0.73
C LYS A 159 33.16 -0.13 2.13
N HIS A 160 32.73 0.92 2.82
CA HIS A 160 32.05 0.82 4.12
C HIS A 160 30.53 0.61 4.00
N LEU A 161 29.95 0.85 2.82
CA LEU A 161 28.51 0.76 2.59
C LEU A 161 28.17 -0.64 2.07
N VAL A 162 27.12 -1.24 2.63
CA VAL A 162 26.56 -2.51 2.16
C VAL A 162 25.24 -2.27 1.45
N TRP A 163 25.12 -2.71 0.20
CA TRP A 163 23.85 -2.75 -0.50
C TRP A 163 23.16 -4.11 -0.31
N THR A 164 21.85 -4.08 -0.10
CA THR A 164 21.02 -5.29 0.00
C THR A 164 19.71 -5.12 -0.76
N SER A 165 19.19 -6.20 -1.32
CA SER A 165 17.85 -6.26 -1.89
C SER A 165 16.76 -6.06 -0.83
N CYS A 166 15.62 -5.52 -1.25
CA CYS A 166 14.43 -5.42 -0.42
C CYS A 166 13.91 -6.83 -0.08
N ALA A 167 13.80 -7.15 1.21
CA ALA A 167 13.30 -8.45 1.66
C ALA A 167 11.85 -8.68 1.25
N ALA A 168 10.99 -7.66 1.35
CA ALA A 168 9.58 -7.76 0.95
C ALA A 168 9.44 -8.07 -0.54
N HIS A 169 10.24 -7.40 -1.39
CA HIS A 169 10.29 -7.66 -2.82
C HIS A 169 10.87 -9.05 -3.12
N SER A 170 11.87 -9.50 -2.37
CA SER A 170 12.45 -10.84 -2.52
C SER A 170 11.44 -11.94 -2.19
N ILE A 171 10.63 -11.75 -1.15
CA ILE A 171 9.54 -12.65 -0.80
C ILE A 171 8.47 -12.65 -1.89
N ASP A 172 8.11 -11.49 -2.44
CA ASP A 172 7.17 -11.37 -3.55
C ASP A 172 7.62 -12.19 -4.77
N LEU A 173 8.86 -11.99 -5.24
CA LEU A 173 9.42 -12.77 -6.35
C LEU A 173 9.43 -14.28 -6.06
N THR A 174 9.75 -14.68 -4.83
CA THR A 174 9.71 -16.09 -4.42
C THR A 174 8.28 -16.64 -4.50
N LEU A 175 7.29 -15.86 -4.06
CA LEU A 175 5.88 -16.23 -4.18
C LEU A 175 5.41 -16.23 -5.63
N GLU A 176 5.88 -15.34 -6.50
CA GLU A 176 5.58 -15.38 -7.93
C GLU A 176 6.12 -16.67 -8.57
N GLU A 177 7.36 -17.07 -8.28
CA GLU A 177 7.94 -18.32 -8.78
C GLU A 177 7.19 -19.57 -8.28
N ILE A 178 6.80 -19.60 -7.00
CA ILE A 178 5.94 -20.65 -6.45
C ILE A 178 4.59 -20.68 -7.19
N GLY A 179 4.04 -19.51 -7.51
CA GLY A 179 2.77 -19.37 -8.22
C GLY A 179 2.80 -19.91 -9.65
N GLU A 180 3.98 -20.08 -10.25
CA GLU A 180 4.16 -20.67 -11.58
C GLU A 180 4.17 -22.21 -11.57
N ILE A 181 4.22 -22.86 -10.41
CA ILE A 181 4.04 -24.31 -10.30
C ILE A 181 2.66 -24.66 -10.87
N LYS A 182 2.61 -25.55 -11.87
CA LYS A 182 1.40 -25.85 -12.66
C LYS A 182 0.10 -25.90 -11.85
N ILE A 183 0.05 -26.71 -10.79
CA ILE A 183 -1.15 -26.86 -9.95
C ILE A 183 -1.54 -25.56 -9.22
N LEU A 184 -0.57 -24.78 -8.77
CA LEU A 184 -0.80 -23.49 -8.12
C LEU A 184 -1.23 -22.44 -9.13
N LYS A 185 -0.59 -22.42 -10.30
CA LYS A 185 -0.94 -21.53 -11.40
C LYS A 185 -2.39 -21.73 -11.85
N GLU A 186 -2.78 -22.98 -12.06
CA GLU A 186 -4.16 -23.36 -12.42
C GLU A 186 -5.15 -22.88 -11.34
N ALA A 187 -4.88 -23.16 -10.06
CA ALA A 187 -5.72 -22.72 -8.96
C ALA A 187 -5.80 -21.18 -8.83
N LEU A 188 -4.68 -20.47 -9.01
CA LEU A 188 -4.63 -19.01 -8.97
C LEU A 188 -5.40 -18.38 -10.13
N ASP A 189 -5.29 -18.96 -11.33
CA ASP A 189 -6.01 -18.48 -12.50
C ASP A 189 -7.52 -18.71 -12.39
N GLU A 190 -7.95 -19.84 -11.84
CA GLU A 190 -9.35 -20.10 -11.50
C GLU A 190 -9.87 -19.13 -10.42
N ALA A 191 -9.10 -18.91 -9.35
CA ALA A 191 -9.45 -17.95 -8.31
C ALA A 191 -9.57 -16.52 -8.87
N ARG A 192 -8.66 -16.11 -9.77
CA ARG A 192 -8.73 -14.83 -10.49
C ARG A 192 -9.95 -14.77 -11.41
N LEU A 193 -10.30 -15.86 -12.08
CA LEU A 193 -11.48 -15.95 -12.95
C LEU A 193 -12.76 -15.75 -12.13
N VAL A 194 -12.94 -16.51 -11.04
CA VAL A 194 -14.10 -16.43 -10.13
C VAL A 194 -14.20 -15.04 -9.51
N SER A 195 -13.11 -14.53 -8.93
CA SER A 195 -13.11 -13.22 -8.27
C SER A 195 -13.42 -12.09 -9.27
N ARG A 196 -12.76 -12.05 -10.43
CA ARG A 196 -13.05 -11.03 -11.46
C ARG A 196 -14.49 -11.14 -11.95
N PHE A 197 -15.01 -12.34 -12.16
CA PHE A 197 -16.39 -12.52 -12.60
C PHE A 197 -17.38 -11.96 -11.58
N ILE A 198 -17.20 -12.26 -10.29
CA ILE A 198 -18.07 -11.75 -9.24
C ILE A 198 -17.96 -10.22 -9.14
N TYR A 199 -16.74 -9.66 -9.05
CA TYR A 199 -16.56 -8.22 -8.85
C TYR A 199 -16.91 -7.36 -10.07
N ASN A 200 -16.83 -7.89 -11.29
CA ASN A 200 -17.18 -7.16 -12.52
C ASN A 200 -18.69 -7.12 -12.81
N HIS A 201 -19.48 -7.99 -12.17
CA HIS A 201 -20.93 -8.06 -12.39
C HIS A 201 -21.68 -7.67 -11.11
N SER A 202 -22.22 -6.46 -11.06
CA SER A 202 -22.87 -5.89 -9.87
C SER A 202 -23.97 -6.79 -9.29
N LYS A 203 -24.80 -7.41 -10.14
CA LYS A 203 -25.84 -8.36 -9.71
C LYS A 203 -25.24 -9.62 -9.07
N ILE A 204 -24.18 -10.18 -9.64
CA ILE A 204 -23.50 -11.38 -9.09
C ILE A 204 -22.79 -11.03 -7.79
N LEU A 205 -22.13 -9.87 -7.72
CA LEU A 205 -21.54 -9.37 -6.47
C LEU A 205 -22.58 -9.18 -5.36
N PHE A 206 -23.77 -8.68 -5.72
CA PHE A 206 -24.88 -8.53 -4.77
C PHE A 206 -25.32 -9.90 -4.22
N LEU A 207 -25.63 -10.85 -5.10
CA LEU A 207 -26.04 -12.20 -4.70
C LEU A 207 -24.96 -12.90 -3.86
N PHE A 208 -23.68 -12.80 -4.26
CA PHE A 208 -22.57 -13.32 -3.47
C PHE A 208 -22.55 -12.74 -2.05
N ARG A 209 -22.77 -11.43 -1.89
CA ARG A 209 -22.78 -10.78 -0.57
C ARG A 209 -23.94 -11.23 0.30
N GLU A 210 -25.12 -11.45 -0.29
CA GLU A 210 -26.29 -11.97 0.43
C GLU A 210 -26.01 -13.38 0.97
N HIS A 211 -25.49 -14.28 0.14
CA HIS A 211 -25.21 -15.66 0.54
C HIS A 211 -23.98 -15.80 1.44
N SER A 212 -22.99 -14.91 1.32
CA SER A 212 -21.74 -14.97 2.08
C SER A 212 -21.75 -14.20 3.40
N LYS A 213 -22.90 -13.67 3.83
CA LYS A 213 -23.00 -12.78 5.02
C LYS A 213 -22.08 -11.57 4.90
N LYS A 214 -22.01 -10.96 3.70
CA LYS A 214 -21.19 -9.79 3.35
C LYS A 214 -19.67 -10.02 3.46
N LYS A 215 -19.19 -11.27 3.36
CA LYS A 215 -17.76 -11.55 3.19
C LYS A 215 -17.24 -10.92 1.89
N LYS A 216 -15.93 -10.68 1.85
CA LYS A 216 -15.21 -10.18 0.67
C LYS A 216 -14.13 -11.18 0.28
N ILE A 217 -14.06 -11.51 -1.01
CA ILE A 217 -13.03 -12.37 -1.59
C ILE A 217 -11.71 -11.60 -1.71
N ILE A 218 -11.76 -10.35 -2.18
CA ILE A 218 -10.58 -9.47 -2.22
C ILE A 218 -10.66 -8.52 -1.03
N ARG A 219 -9.65 -8.56 -0.16
CA ARG A 219 -9.52 -7.67 0.99
C ARG A 219 -8.29 -6.76 0.82
N PRO A 220 -8.31 -5.53 1.39
CA PRO A 220 -7.10 -4.77 1.56
C PRO A 220 -6.10 -5.59 2.39
N VAL A 221 -4.89 -5.76 1.86
CA VAL A 221 -3.81 -6.49 2.50
C VAL A 221 -2.65 -5.53 2.75
N ILE A 222 -1.87 -5.77 3.81
CA ILE A 222 -0.71 -4.94 4.15
C ILE A 222 0.31 -4.95 3.01
N THR A 223 0.45 -6.07 2.31
CA THR A 223 1.30 -6.21 1.13
C THR A 223 0.50 -6.74 -0.05
N ARG A 224 0.48 -5.99 -1.16
CA ARG A 224 -0.19 -6.38 -2.41
C ARG A 224 0.22 -7.77 -2.94
N PHE A 225 1.43 -8.19 -2.59
CA PHE A 225 2.10 -9.44 -2.97
C PHE A 225 1.33 -10.72 -2.64
N VAL A 226 0.54 -10.72 -1.56
CA VAL A 226 -0.18 -11.92 -1.09
C VAL A 226 -1.66 -11.89 -1.46
N THR A 227 -2.11 -10.88 -2.23
CA THR A 227 -3.55 -10.69 -2.54
C THR A 227 -4.14 -11.90 -3.25
N ASP A 228 -3.43 -12.45 -4.23
CA ASP A 228 -3.92 -13.56 -5.05
C ASP A 228 -4.00 -14.86 -4.22
N TYR A 229 -3.00 -15.13 -3.38
CA TYR A 229 -2.98 -16.27 -2.47
C TYR A 229 -4.11 -16.20 -1.43
N LEU A 230 -4.35 -15.02 -0.86
CA LEU A 230 -5.45 -14.81 0.08
C LEU A 230 -6.81 -14.90 -0.61
N ALA A 231 -6.92 -14.51 -1.88
CA ALA A 231 -8.16 -14.67 -2.64
C ALA A 231 -8.55 -16.16 -2.77
N VAL A 232 -7.58 -17.06 -2.98
CA VAL A 232 -7.81 -18.52 -2.97
C VAL A 232 -8.36 -18.96 -1.61
N ASP A 233 -7.73 -18.53 -0.52
CA ASP A 233 -8.18 -18.87 0.83
C ASP A 233 -9.60 -18.36 1.11
N PHE A 234 -9.92 -17.12 0.70
CA PHE A 234 -11.26 -16.57 0.87
C PHE A 234 -12.32 -17.24 -0.01
N ILE A 235 -11.96 -17.71 -1.20
CA ILE A 235 -12.85 -18.53 -2.04
C ILE A 235 -13.16 -19.84 -1.30
N ARG A 236 -12.14 -20.51 -0.75
CA ARG A 236 -12.32 -21.70 0.09
C ARG A 236 -13.21 -21.44 1.31
N GLU A 237 -12.97 -20.37 2.07
CA GLU A 237 -13.81 -19.98 3.22
C GLU A 237 -15.25 -19.60 2.84
N SER A 238 -15.48 -19.28 1.57
CA SER A 238 -16.77 -18.86 1.02
C SER A 238 -17.38 -19.92 0.10
N GLU A 239 -16.83 -21.13 0.07
CA GLU A 239 -17.22 -22.20 -0.86
C GLU A 239 -18.73 -22.49 -0.78
N GLY A 240 -19.28 -22.62 0.42
CA GLY A 240 -20.72 -22.84 0.60
C GLY A 240 -21.58 -21.71 0.03
N ALA A 241 -21.16 -20.45 0.19
CA ALA A 241 -21.87 -19.30 -0.37
C ALA A 241 -21.75 -19.24 -1.91
N LEU A 242 -20.59 -19.61 -2.45
CA LEU A 242 -20.37 -19.72 -3.89
C LEU A 242 -21.24 -20.83 -4.49
N LYS A 243 -21.28 -22.02 -3.89
CA LYS A 243 -22.15 -23.11 -4.34
C LYS A 243 -23.62 -22.71 -4.35
N ILE A 244 -24.11 -22.02 -3.31
CA ILE A 244 -25.48 -21.48 -3.29
C ILE A 244 -25.69 -20.48 -4.43
N LEU A 245 -24.78 -19.53 -4.62
CA LEU A 245 -24.86 -18.54 -5.68
C LEU A 245 -24.97 -19.17 -7.09
N PHE A 246 -24.17 -20.20 -7.38
CA PHE A 246 -24.16 -20.83 -8.72
C PHE A 246 -25.25 -21.90 -8.91
N THR A 247 -26.10 -22.11 -7.91
CA THR A 247 -27.25 -23.02 -7.98
C THR A 247 -28.58 -22.32 -7.72
N CYS A 248 -28.58 -21.04 -7.36
CA CYS A 248 -29.81 -20.29 -7.08
C CYS A 248 -30.60 -19.97 -8.35
N GLU A 249 -31.90 -19.79 -8.20
CA GLU A 249 -32.81 -19.51 -9.31
C GLU A 249 -32.45 -18.20 -10.03
N GLU A 250 -31.98 -17.19 -9.29
CA GLU A 250 -31.55 -15.91 -9.84
C GLU A 250 -30.34 -16.03 -10.77
N TRP A 251 -29.44 -16.98 -10.51
CA TRP A 251 -28.32 -17.31 -11.38
C TRP A 251 -28.76 -18.13 -12.59
N LEU A 252 -29.54 -19.20 -12.36
CA LEU A 252 -30.00 -20.09 -13.43
C LEU A 252 -30.81 -19.32 -14.50
N ASN A 253 -31.56 -18.30 -14.08
CA ASN A 253 -32.33 -17.42 -14.96
C ASN A 253 -31.54 -16.23 -15.51
N ASP A 254 -30.29 -16.01 -15.09
CA ASP A 254 -29.45 -14.92 -15.59
C ASP A 254 -28.87 -15.24 -16.98
N ARG A 255 -28.71 -14.22 -17.82
CA ARG A 255 -28.02 -14.36 -19.12
C ARG A 255 -26.56 -14.78 -18.97
N LEU A 256 -25.92 -14.42 -17.87
CA LEU A 256 -24.52 -14.72 -17.60
C LEU A 256 -24.28 -16.21 -17.36
N SER A 257 -25.27 -16.97 -16.87
CA SER A 257 -25.14 -18.43 -16.68
C SER A 257 -24.97 -19.20 -17.99
N LYS A 258 -25.44 -18.62 -19.09
CA LYS A 258 -25.30 -19.15 -20.45
C LYS A 258 -24.09 -18.59 -21.20
N SER A 259 -23.37 -17.64 -20.59
CA SER A 259 -22.18 -17.06 -21.19
C SER A 259 -20.99 -18.02 -21.09
N SER A 260 -20.08 -17.97 -22.06
CA SER A 260 -18.87 -18.81 -22.04
C SER A 260 -18.02 -18.61 -20.79
N ILE A 261 -17.99 -17.41 -20.22
CA ILE A 261 -17.26 -17.10 -18.98
C ILE A 261 -18.03 -17.64 -17.76
N GLY A 262 -19.36 -17.45 -17.73
CA GLY A 262 -20.19 -17.92 -16.61
C GLY A 262 -20.18 -19.44 -16.46
N ILE A 263 -20.24 -20.18 -17.58
CA ILE A 263 -20.12 -21.64 -17.58
C ILE A 263 -18.76 -22.07 -17.03
N LYS A 264 -17.66 -21.44 -17.49
CA LYS A 264 -16.32 -21.74 -16.99
C LYS A 264 -16.18 -21.48 -15.49
N VAL A 265 -16.76 -20.40 -14.99
CA VAL A 265 -16.72 -20.05 -13.55
C VAL A 265 -17.52 -21.07 -12.73
N ASP A 266 -18.69 -21.48 -13.21
CA ASP A 266 -19.51 -22.51 -12.55
C ASP A 266 -18.78 -23.87 -12.52
N ASP A 267 -18.13 -24.25 -13.63
CA ASP A 267 -17.36 -25.50 -13.71
C ASP A 267 -16.11 -25.48 -12.81
N SER A 268 -15.42 -24.34 -12.64
CA SER A 268 -14.31 -24.19 -11.70
C SER A 268 -14.70 -24.32 -10.22
N LEU A 269 -15.99 -24.37 -9.89
CA LEU A 269 -16.50 -24.45 -8.52
C LEU A 269 -17.15 -25.80 -8.18
N LYS A 270 -17.13 -26.76 -9.12
CA LYS A 270 -17.66 -28.13 -8.99
C LYS A 270 -16.56 -29.11 -8.63
#